data_AF-A0A532ANX4-F1
#
_entry.id   AF-A0A532ANX4-F1
#
_cell.length_a   1.000
_cell.length_b   1.000
_cell.length_c   1.000
_cell.angle_alpha   90.00
_cell.angle_beta   90.00
_cell.angle_gamma   90.00
#
_symmetry.space_group_name_H-M   'P 1'
#
loop_
_entity.id
_entity.type
_entity.pdbx_description
1 polymer ?
#
loop_
_entity_poly.entity_id
_entity_poly.type
_entity_poly.pdbx_seq_one_letter_code
_entity_poly.pdbx_strand_id
1 'polypeptide(L)' 'VKDKPYAVSIRIEDSSGKLLQSFETTLTSSLDQSVLPDRPLVVGPVYELNKDLAGHVDGKLPGEPKPSCPKAA' A
#
# COMPACT_ATOMS: atom_id res chain seq x y z
N VAL A 1 -1.36 8.89 3.68
CA VAL A 1 -0.98 10.22 4.21
C VAL A 1 0.43 10.15 4.76
N LYS A 2 1.30 11.03 4.27
CA LYS A 2 2.69 11.14 4.72
C LYS A 2 2.76 11.61 6.18
N ASP A 3 3.76 11.15 6.93
CA ASP A 3 4.10 11.58 8.29
C ASP A 3 2.99 11.38 9.34
N LYS A 4 1.93 10.63 9.01
CA LYS A 4 0.91 10.19 9.97
C LYS A 4 1.43 8.94 10.71
N PRO A 5 1.55 8.97 12.05
CA PRO A 5 1.88 7.77 12.82
C PRO A 5 0.66 6.85 12.91
N TYR A 6 0.86 5.57 12.64
CA TYR A 6 -0.14 4.53 12.80
C TYR A 6 0.29 3.60 13.93
N ALA A 7 -0.61 3.36 14.88
CA ALA A 7 -0.42 2.33 15.90
C ALA A 7 -0.54 0.94 15.25
N VAL A 8 0.45 0.09 15.49
CA VAL A 8 0.51 -1.29 15.02
C VAL A 8 0.55 -2.19 16.25
N SER A 9 -0.47 -3.02 16.39
CA SER A 9 -0.54 -4.07 17.41
C SER A 9 -0.34 -5.42 16.72
N ILE A 10 0.66 -6.18 17.17
CA ILE A 10 0.98 -7.52 16.64
C ILE A 10 0.68 -8.53 17.75
N ARG A 11 -0.21 -9.48 17.47
CA ARG A 11 -0.55 -10.58 18.38
C ARG A 11 -0.07 -11.91 17.81
N ILE A 12 0.64 -12.67 18.63
CA ILE A 12 1.02 -14.05 18.33
C ILE A 12 0.16 -14.95 19.20
N GLU A 13 -0.61 -15.83 18.57
CA GLU A 13 -1.55 -16.75 19.22
C GLU A 13 -1.21 -18.19 18.82
N ASP A 14 -1.51 -19.15 19.70
CA ASP A 14 -1.42 -20.57 19.35
C ASP A 14 -2.63 -21.05 18.54
N SER A 15 -2.66 -22.33 18.16
CA SER A 15 -3.75 -22.92 17.38
C SER A 15 -5.10 -22.94 18.11
N SER A 16 -5.12 -22.74 19.42
CA SER A 16 -6.35 -22.60 20.22
C SER A 16 -6.83 -21.16 20.34
N GLY A 17 -6.09 -20.20 19.76
CA GLY A 17 -6.36 -18.76 19.90
C GLY A 17 -5.85 -18.17 21.22
N LYS A 18 -5.04 -18.91 21.99
CA LYS A 18 -4.45 -18.38 23.22
C LYS A 18 -3.32 -17.43 22.87
N LEU A 19 -3.38 -16.21 23.41
CA LEU A 19 -2.33 -15.20 23.25
C LEU A 19 -1.01 -15.67 23.90
N LEU A 20 0.04 -15.74 23.09
CA LEU A 20 1.41 -16.04 23.51
C LEU A 20 2.23 -14.76 23.68
N GLN A 21 2.04 -13.78 22.80
CA GLN A 21 2.79 -12.54 22.82
C GLN A 21 2.02 -11.39 22.17
N SER A 22 2.29 -10.18 22.64
CA SER A 22 1.79 -8.94 22.04
C SER A 22 2.93 -7.94 21.88
N PHE A 23 2.98 -7.23 20.77
CA PHE A 23 3.88 -6.12 20.53
C PHE A 23 3.09 -4.89 20.12
N GLU A 24 3.49 -3.75 20.65
CA GLU A 24 2.97 -2.44 20.25
C GLU A 24 4.10 -1.65 19.63
N THR A 25 3.86 -1.10 18.44
CA THR A 25 4.82 -0.23 17.76
C THR A 25 4.09 0.84 16.97
N THR A 26 4.83 1.84 16.51
CA THR A 26 4.31 2.88 15.62
C THR A 26 5.00 2.79 14.26
N LEU A 27 4.22 2.92 13.20
CA LEU A 27 4.71 3.01 11.83
C LEU A 27 4.35 4.38 11.28
N THR A 28 5.36 5.12 10.82
CA THR A 28 5.18 6.39 10.11
C THR A 28 5.76 6.24 8.72
N SER A 29 4.93 6.41 7.69
CA SER A 29 5.41 6.44 6.31
C SER A 29 5.99 7.82 5.98
N SER A 30 7.25 7.86 5.55
CA SER A 30 7.91 9.09 5.08
C SER A 30 7.62 9.41 3.62
N LEU A 31 6.98 8.51 2.88
CA LEU A 31 6.64 8.69 1.47
C LEU A 31 5.26 9.32 1.31
N ASP A 32 5.19 10.33 0.45
CA ASP A 32 3.92 10.90 0.02
C ASP A 32 3.27 10.00 -1.03
N GLN A 33 1.97 9.76 -0.91
CA GLN A 33 1.24 8.83 -1.78
C GLN A 33 1.02 9.37 -3.20
N SER A 34 1.45 10.60 -3.49
CA SER A 34 1.55 11.12 -4.87
C SER A 34 2.50 10.32 -5.77
N VAL A 35 3.41 9.54 -5.17
CA VAL A 35 4.38 8.69 -5.89
C VAL A 35 3.77 7.40 -6.44
N LEU A 36 2.54 7.05 -6.05
CA LEU A 36 1.88 5.85 -6.56
C LEU A 36 1.66 5.95 -8.07
N PRO A 37 1.76 4.84 -8.82
CA PRO A 37 1.47 4.84 -10.25
C PRO A 37 -0.01 5.14 -10.50
N ASP A 38 -0.33 5.65 -11.69
CA ASP A 38 -1.70 6.04 -12.04
C ASP A 38 -2.60 4.80 -12.28
N ARG A 39 -1.99 3.66 -12.61
CA ARG A 39 -2.64 2.33 -12.70
C ARG A 39 -1.79 1.26 -11.99
N PRO A 40 -2.37 0.10 -11.62
CA PRO A 40 -1.61 -1.02 -11.09
C PRO A 40 -0.48 -1.42 -12.04
N LEU A 41 0.71 -1.71 -11.50
CA LEU A 41 1.87 -2.17 -12.29
C LEU A 41 1.64 -3.52 -12.96
N VAL A 42 0.75 -4.32 -12.39
CA VAL A 42 0.42 -5.68 -12.81
C VAL A 42 -1.08 -5.92 -12.73
N VAL A 43 -1.55 -6.89 -13.52
CA VAL A 43 -2.95 -7.32 -13.60
C VAL A 43 -3.05 -8.85 -13.51
N GLY A 44 -4.21 -9.33 -13.05
CA GLY A 44 -4.52 -10.75 -12.98
C GLY A 44 -3.79 -11.51 -11.86
N PRO A 45 -4.15 -12.79 -11.66
CA PRO A 45 -3.64 -13.61 -10.55
C PRO A 45 -2.19 -14.05 -10.72
N VAL A 46 -1.64 -13.98 -11.93
CA VAL A 46 -0.26 -14.39 -12.25
C VAL A 46 0.68 -13.20 -12.44
N TYR A 47 0.28 -12.01 -11.99
CA TYR A 47 1.10 -10.78 -12.01
C TYR A 47 1.59 -10.40 -13.41
N GLU A 48 0.71 -10.45 -14.40
CA GLU A 48 1.06 -10.00 -15.76
C GLU A 48 1.32 -8.50 -15.77
N LEU A 49 2.34 -8.04 -16.48
CA LEU A 49 2.62 -6.61 -16.60
C LEU A 49 1.42 -5.87 -17.21
N ASN A 50 1.04 -4.76 -16.60
CA ASN A 50 -0.06 -3.96 -17.10
C ASN A 50 0.34 -3.27 -18.42
N LYS A 51 -0.27 -3.70 -19.52
CA LYS A 51 0.00 -3.17 -20.87
C LYS A 51 -0.36 -1.70 -21.03
N ASP A 52 -1.26 -1.17 -20.19
CA ASP A 52 -1.60 0.25 -20.18
C ASP A 52 -0.39 1.13 -19.83
N LEU A 53 0.60 0.58 -19.12
CA LEU A 53 1.81 1.28 -18.69
C LEU A 53 3.01 1.02 -19.62
N ALA A 54 2.81 0.40 -20.79
CA ALA A 54 3.90 0.13 -21.72
C ALA A 54 4.58 1.43 -22.19
N GLY A 55 5.90 1.55 -21.96
CA GLY A 55 6.65 2.78 -22.25
C GLY A 55 6.58 3.86 -21.15
N HIS A 56 5.79 3.63 -20.09
CA HIS A 56 5.62 4.52 -18.95
C HIS A 56 6.30 3.93 -17.71
N VAL A 57 7.64 3.93 -17.70
CA VAL A 57 8.45 3.29 -16.63
C VAL A 57 8.30 3.97 -15.27
N ASP A 58 7.86 5.23 -15.25
CA ASP A 58 7.51 5.99 -14.06
C ASP A 58 6.09 5.70 -13.55
N GLY A 59 5.33 4.86 -14.27
CA GLY A 59 3.96 4.50 -13.94
C GLY A 59 2.97 5.67 -14.11
N LYS A 60 3.35 6.71 -14.86
CA LYS A 60 2.53 7.90 -15.09
C LYS A 60 1.96 7.95 -16.49
N LEU A 61 0.66 8.25 -16.58
CA LEU A 61 -0.07 8.33 -17.83
C LEU A 61 -0.49 9.79 -18.11
N PRO A 62 -0.41 10.27 -19.36
CA PRO A 62 -0.78 11.64 -19.70
C PRO A 62 -2.27 11.89 -19.43
N GLY A 63 -2.58 12.85 -18.54
CA GLY A 63 -3.95 13.29 -18.28
C GLY A 63 -4.80 12.35 -17.43
N GLU A 64 -4.24 11.26 -16.90
CA GLU A 64 -4.97 10.36 -16.01
C GLU A 64 -5.10 10.96 -14.60
N PRO A 65 -6.32 11.03 -14.04
CA PRO A 65 -6.51 11.45 -12.67
C PRO A 65 -5.93 10.42 -11.70
N LYS A 66 -5.19 10.88 -10.70
CA LYS A 66 -4.62 10.00 -9.67
C LYS A 66 -5.73 9.18 -9.00
N PRO A 67 -5.50 7.88 -8.73
CA PRO A 67 -6.47 7.06 -8.03
C PRO A 67 -6.85 7.71 -6.69
N SER A 68 -8.15 7.81 -6.45
CA SER A 68 -8.70 8.39 -5.22
C SER A 68 -8.41 7.46 -4.05
N CYS A 69 -7.25 7.65 -3.42
CA CYS A 69 -6.93 6.97 -2.18
C CYS A 69 -7.83 7.55 -1.08
N PRO A 70 -8.35 6.72 -0.15
CA PRO A 70 -9.12 7.20 0.97
C PRO A 70 -8.34 8.29 1.70
N LYS A 71 -8.95 9.47 1.85
CA LYS A 71 -8.39 10.51 2.73
C LYS A 71 -8.37 9.93 4.15
N ALA A 72 -7.33 10.26 4.90
CA ALA A 72 -7.30 9.91 6.31
C ALA A 72 -8.57 10.42 6.98
N ALA A 73 -9.29 9.50 7.65
CA ALA A 73 -10.24 9.86 8.69
C ALA A 73 -9.51 10.51 9.87
#